data_AF-A0A358XPQ1-F1
#
_entry.id   AF-A0A358XPQ1-F1
#
_cell.length_a   1.000
_cell.length_b   1.000
_cell.length_c   1.000
_cell.angle_alpha   90.00
_cell.angle_beta   90.00
_cell.angle_gamma   90.00
#
_symmetry.space_group_name_H-M   'P 1'
#
loop_
_entity.id
_entity.type
_entity.pdbx_description
1 polymer ?
#
loop_
_entity_poly.entity_id
_entity_poly.type
_entity_poly.pdbx_seq_one_letter_code
_entity_poly.pdbx_strand_id
1 'polypeptide(L)' 'AQSNSRSEVVKAFKKQKGEKLNCTVSTAIIEESADYMVAKVTLKFEDFTKTDLVTLERVGNDWKVSKSINSYK' A
#
# COMPACT_ATOMS: atom_id res chain seq x y z
N ALA A 1 -11.46 -5.08 -12.04
CA ALA A 1 -10.34 -4.41 -11.35
C ALA A 1 -9.10 -4.54 -12.22
N GLN A 2 -8.35 -3.46 -12.43
CA GLN A 2 -7.10 -3.49 -13.20
C GLN A 2 -5.94 -3.90 -12.28
N SER A 3 -5.09 -4.82 -12.74
CA SER A 3 -3.86 -5.21 -12.06
C SER A 3 -2.66 -4.61 -12.77
N ASN A 4 -1.65 -4.17 -12.01
CA ASN A 4 -0.40 -3.64 -12.55
C ASN A 4 0.75 -4.50 -12.03
N SER A 5 1.78 -4.69 -12.85
CA SER A 5 3.03 -5.33 -12.42
C SER A 5 3.79 -4.45 -11.44
N ARG A 6 4.71 -5.05 -10.67
CA ARG A 6 5.58 -4.32 -9.74
C ARG A 6 6.38 -3.22 -10.45
N SER A 7 6.89 -3.47 -11.65
CA SER A 7 7.71 -2.52 -12.39
C SER A 7 6.90 -1.29 -12.83
N GLU A 8 5.64 -1.48 -13.24
CA GLU A 8 4.73 -0.38 -13.60
C GLU A 8 4.40 0.51 -12.40
N VAL A 9 4.07 -0.11 -11.25
CA VAL A 9 3.79 0.62 -10.02
C VAL A 9 5.02 1.41 -9.55
N VAL A 10 6.20 0.77 -9.52
CA VAL A 10 7.45 1.45 -9.16
C VAL A 10 7.77 2.59 -10.12
N LYS A 11 7.56 2.40 -11.43
CA LYS A 11 7.76 3.45 -12.43
C LYS A 11 6.81 4.64 -12.20
N ALA A 12 5.56 4.39 -11.83
CA ALA A 12 4.61 5.45 -11.50
C ALA A 12 5.05 6.24 -10.25
N PHE A 13 5.48 5.57 -9.18
CA PHE A 13 5.96 6.25 -7.97
C PHE A 13 7.26 7.01 -8.18
N LYS A 14 8.18 6.52 -9.02
CA LYS A 14 9.40 7.27 -9.37
C LYS A 14 9.09 8.62 -10.02
N LYS A 15 8.01 8.73 -10.80
CA LYS A 15 7.57 10.01 -11.40
C LYS A 15 7.02 11.00 -10.37
N GLN A 16 6.59 10.52 -9.21
CA GLN A 16 6.06 11.33 -8.11
C GLN A 16 7.11 11.56 -7.01
N LYS A 17 8.38 11.23 -7.28
CA LYS A 17 9.44 11.33 -6.29
C LYS A 17 9.63 12.79 -5.86
N GLY A 18 9.52 13.05 -4.57
CA GLY A 18 9.65 14.39 -3.99
C GLY A 18 8.31 15.08 -3.76
N GLU A 19 7.23 14.57 -4.34
CA GLU A 19 5.88 15.08 -4.10
C GLU A 19 5.38 14.67 -2.71
N LYS A 20 4.72 15.61 -2.02
CA LYS A 20 4.01 15.35 -0.78
C LYS A 20 2.52 15.54 -1.04
N LEU A 21 1.78 14.43 -0.98
CA LEU A 21 0.33 14.47 -1.16
C LEU A 21 -0.34 15.17 0.03
N ASN A 22 -1.30 16.05 -0.27
CA ASN A 22 -2.12 16.70 0.74
C ASN A 22 -3.21 15.73 1.25
N CYS A 23 -2.79 14.77 2.07
CA CYS A 23 -3.69 13.80 2.68
C CYS A 23 -3.21 13.45 4.09
N THR A 24 -4.15 13.00 4.93
CA THR A 24 -3.81 12.35 6.20
C THR A 24 -3.61 10.86 5.95
N VAL A 25 -2.50 10.32 6.44
CA VAL A 25 -2.19 8.89 6.34
C VAL A 25 -2.42 8.22 7.69
N SER A 26 -3.16 7.11 7.70
CA SER A 26 -3.24 6.20 8.84
C SER A 26 -2.94 4.77 8.43
N THR A 27 -2.35 4.02 9.35
CA THR A 27 -1.96 2.62 9.14
C THR A 27 -2.48 1.77 10.28
N ALA A 28 -3.04 0.62 9.97
CA ALA A 28 -3.47 -0.36 10.96
C ALA A 28 -3.08 -1.77 10.50
N ILE A 29 -2.48 -2.55 11.39
CA ILE A 29 -2.29 -3.98 11.16
C ILE A 29 -3.64 -4.66 11.41
N ILE A 30 -4.16 -5.36 10.41
CA ILE A 30 -5.43 -6.10 10.50
C ILE A 30 -5.16 -7.55 10.92
N GLU A 31 -4.08 -8.13 10.40
CA GLU A 31 -3.68 -9.51 10.67
C GLU A 31 -2.16 -9.57 10.78
N GLU A 32 -1.66 -10.30 11.76
CA GLU A 32 -0.24 -10.57 11.93
C GLU A 32 -0.04 -12.04 12.31
N SER A 33 0.84 -12.69 11.56
CA SER A 33 1.26 -14.07 11.79
C SER A 33 2.79 -14.17 11.65
N ALA A 34 3.35 -15.37 11.84
CA ALA A 34 4.78 -15.58 11.70
C ALA A 34 5.29 -15.18 10.30
N ASP A 35 4.57 -15.59 9.26
CA ASP A 35 5.05 -15.50 7.87
C ASP A 35 4.28 -14.49 7.01
N TYR A 36 3.14 -14.01 7.48
CA TYR A 36 2.29 -13.07 6.75
C TYR A 36 1.74 -11.96 7.65
N MET A 37 1.57 -10.78 7.07
CA MET A 37 0.92 -9.64 7.70
C MET A 37 0.00 -8.96 6.70
N VAL A 38 -1.14 -8.47 7.15
CA VAL A 38 -2.04 -7.63 6.36
C VAL A 38 -2.18 -6.28 7.04
N ALA A 39 -1.77 -5.23 6.35
CA ALA A 39 -1.90 -3.85 6.80
C ALA A 39 -2.94 -3.10 5.98
N LYS A 40 -3.79 -2.32 6.64
CA LYS A 40 -4.63 -1.31 6.01
C LYS A 40 -3.92 0.03 6.07
N VAL A 41 -3.73 0.65 4.91
CA VAL A 41 -3.23 2.01 4.78
C VAL A 41 -4.37 2.86 4.23
N THR A 42 -4.71 3.94 4.93
CA THR A 42 -5.77 4.86 4.53
C THR A 42 -5.19 6.24 4.26
N LEU A 43 -5.36 6.73 3.04
CA LEU A 43 -5.01 8.09 2.62
C LEU A 43 -6.32 8.87 2.49
N LYS A 44 -6.57 9.79 3.43
CA LYS A 44 -7.75 10.65 3.45
C LYS A 44 -7.40 12.01 2.83
N PHE A 45 -7.94 12.27 1.64
CA PHE A 45 -7.91 13.58 0.99
C PHE A 45 -9.16 14.36 1.40
N GLU A 46 -9.26 15.61 0.92
CA GLU A 46 -10.43 16.47 1.16
C GLU A 46 -11.72 15.85 0.60
N ASP A 47 -11.68 15.41 -0.66
CA ASP A 47 -12.88 14.95 -1.38
C ASP A 47 -13.03 13.43 -1.47
N PHE A 48 -11.97 12.67 -1.22
CA PHE A 48 -12.00 11.22 -1.37
C PHE A 48 -11.03 10.51 -0.42
N THR A 49 -11.23 9.21 -0.25
CA THR A 49 -10.37 8.34 0.54
C THR A 49 -9.85 7.19 -0.32
N LYS A 50 -8.52 7.03 -0.36
CA LYS A 50 -7.88 5.82 -0.90
C LYS A 50 -7.58 4.88 0.26
N THR A 51 -8.01 3.62 0.16
CA THR A 51 -7.64 2.55 1.08
C THR A 51 -6.84 1.50 0.34
N ASP A 52 -5.61 1.25 0.80
CA ASP A 52 -4.75 0.16 0.35
C ASP A 52 -4.76 -0.97 1.40
N LEU A 53 -5.09 -2.19 1.00
CA LEU A 53 -4.84 -3.42 1.77
C LEU A 53 -3.55 -4.04 1.24
N VAL A 54 -2.51 -3.99 2.08
CA VAL A 54 -1.16 -4.44 1.76
C VAL A 54 -0.92 -5.77 2.45
N THR A 55 -0.61 -6.79 1.66
CA THR A 55 -0.13 -8.08 2.17
C THR A 55 1.39 -8.09 2.14
N LEU A 56 1.98 -8.40 3.29
CA LEU A 56 3.40 -8.61 3.45
C LEU A 56 3.67 -10.10 3.69
N GLU A 57 4.74 -10.60 3.11
CA GLU A 57 5.28 -11.94 3.32
C GLU A 57 6.68 -11.83 3.92
N ARG A 58 7.00 -12.74 4.85
CA ARG A 58 8.34 -12.85 5.42
C ARG A 58 9.23 -13.62 4.45
N VAL A 59 10.30 -12.99 3.99
CA VAL A 59 11.30 -13.60 3.10
C VAL A 59 12.66 -13.51 3.78
N GLY A 60 13.09 -14.62 4.40
CA GLY A 60 14.23 -14.62 5.31
C GLY A 60 13.90 -13.80 6.56
N ASN A 61 14.72 -12.78 6.86
CA ASN A 61 14.48 -11.88 7.99
C ASN A 61 13.72 -10.59 7.61
N ASP A 62 13.37 -10.42 6.33
CA ASP A 62 12.74 -9.18 5.83
C ASP A 62 11.27 -9.38 5.51
N TRP A 63 10.47 -8.35 5.78
CA TRP A 63 9.10 -8.26 5.27
C TRP A 63 9.10 -7.66 3.87
N LYS A 64 8.45 -8.33 2.92
CA LYS A 64 8.29 -7.85 1.54
C LYS A 64 6.82 -7.71 1.20
N VAL A 65 6.48 -6.65 0.47
CA VAL A 65 5.12 -6.48 -0.07
C VAL A 65 4.92 -7.48 -1.20
N SER A 66 3.99 -8.41 -1.01
CA SER A 66 3.61 -9.40 -2.04
C SER A 66 2.41 -8.92 -2.86
N LYS A 67 1.48 -8.21 -2.23
CA LYS A 67 0.26 -7.72 -2.87
C LYS A 67 -0.20 -6.39 -2.26
N SER A 68 -0.78 -5.54 -3.08
CA SER A 68 -1.51 -4.36 -2.63
C SER A 68 -2.82 -4.27 -3.43
N ILE A 69 -3.93 -4.15 -2.73
CA ILE A 69 -5.25 -3.95 -3.34
C ILE A 69 -5.78 -2.61 -2.86
N ASN A 70 -6.08 -1.73 -3.80
CA ASN A 70 -6.58 -0.39 -3.49
C ASN A 70 -8.05 -0.23 -3.85
N SER A 71 -8.71 0.63 -3.10
CA SER A 71 -10.07 1.09 -3.36
C SER A 71 -10.17 2.58 -3.10
N TYR A 72 -11.07 3.23 -3.82
CA TYR A 72 -11.39 4.65 -3.67
C TYR A 72 -12.85 4.77 -3.25
N LYS A 73 -13.12 5.67 -2.31
CA LYS A 73 -14.46 6.06 -1.88
C LYS A 73 -14.55 7.56 -1.82
#